data_AF-A0A7C4V6N8-F1
#
_entry.id   AF-A0A7C4V6N8-F1
#
_cell.length_a   1.000
_cell.length_b   1.000
_cell.length_c   1.000
_cell.angle_alpha   90.00
_cell.angle_beta   90.00
_cell.angle_gamma   90.00
#
_symmetry.space_group_name_H-M   'P 1'
#
loop_
_entity.id
_entity.type
_entity.pdbx_description
1 polymer ?
#
loop_
_entity_poly.entity_id
_entity_poly.type
_entity_poly.pdbx_seq_one_letter_code
_entity_poly.pdbx_strand_id
1 'polypeptide(L)'
;EPPAPADEEREPSARDRRRWETALRQAYEQWLERPSPALGMQTPLEAASDPQLRPRLKDILQQMEEIEASFAWAGEPALDWKAFIREKGLL
;
A
#
# COMPACT_ATOMS: atom_id res chain seq x y z
N GLU A 1 -46.00 -10.31 -3.36
CA GLU A 1 -44.68 -10.86 -2.95
C GLU A 1 -44.09 -9.96 -1.86
N PRO A 2 -43.50 -10.51 -0.78
CA PRO A 2 -42.71 -9.68 0.12
C PRO A 2 -41.42 -9.22 -0.60
N PRO A 3 -40.90 -8.01 -0.33
CA PRO A 3 -39.63 -7.57 -0.90
C PRO A 3 -38.51 -8.46 -0.38
N ALA A 4 -37.58 -8.86 -1.27
CA ALA A 4 -36.38 -9.59 -0.90
C ALA A 4 -35.60 -8.80 0.17
N PRO A 5 -35.05 -9.47 1.20
CA PRO A 5 -34.26 -8.77 2.21
C PRO A 5 -33.05 -8.10 1.55
N ALA A 6 -32.78 -6.90 2.06
CA ALA A 6 -31.72 -5.99 1.67
C ALA A 6 -30.36 -6.67 1.52
N ASP A 7 -29.54 -6.13 0.60
CA ASP A 7 -28.09 -6.25 0.52
C ASP A 7 -27.47 -6.73 1.85
N GLU A 8 -27.34 -8.05 1.99
CA GLU A 8 -26.44 -8.62 2.97
C GLU A 8 -25.05 -8.11 2.59
N GLU A 9 -24.44 -7.36 3.50
CA GLU A 9 -23.00 -7.10 3.55
C GLU A 9 -22.26 -8.44 3.42
N ARG A 10 -22.09 -8.93 2.19
CA ARG A 10 -21.28 -10.10 1.90
C ARG A 10 -19.87 -9.68 2.26
N GLU A 11 -19.36 -10.25 3.34
CA GLU A 11 -17.92 -10.26 3.62
C GLU A 11 -17.20 -10.52 2.30
N PRO A 12 -16.26 -9.65 1.89
CA PRO A 12 -15.61 -9.78 0.59
C PRO A 12 -15.04 -11.19 0.49
N SER A 13 -15.44 -11.91 -0.56
CA SER A 13 -15.03 -13.30 -0.71
C SER A 13 -13.51 -13.38 -0.70
N ALA A 14 -12.94 -14.51 -0.30
CA ALA A 14 -11.49 -14.70 -0.33
C ALA A 14 -10.88 -14.40 -1.72
N ARG A 15 -11.67 -14.52 -2.80
CA ARG A 15 -11.30 -14.14 -4.16
C ARG A 15 -11.25 -12.61 -4.36
N ASP A 16 -12.22 -11.88 -3.81
CA ASP A 16 -12.26 -10.42 -3.89
C ASP A 16 -11.12 -9.81 -3.08
N ARG A 17 -10.83 -10.35 -1.89
CA ARG A 17 -9.69 -9.94 -1.07
C ARG A 17 -8.37 -10.09 -1.81
N ARG A 18 -8.12 -11.26 -2.41
CA ARG A 18 -6.91 -11.50 -3.22
C ARG A 18 -6.78 -10.58 -4.42
N ARG A 19 -7.90 -10.28 -5.09
CA ARG A 19 -7.93 -9.34 -6.22
C ARG A 19 -7.55 -7.94 -5.75
N TRP A 20 -8.06 -7.53 -4.59
CA TRP A 20 -7.78 -6.24 -3.98
C TRP A 20 -6.32 -6.12 -3.56
N GLU A 21 -5.77 -7.13 -2.87
CA GLU A 21 -4.35 -7.19 -2.50
C GLU A 21 -3.43 -7.09 -3.73
N THR A 22 -3.79 -7.76 -4.83
CA THR A 22 -3.04 -7.69 -6.09
C THR A 22 -3.09 -6.29 -6.69
N ALA A 23 -4.26 -5.66 -6.71
CA ALA A 23 -4.42 -4.30 -7.22
C ALA A 23 -3.67 -3.27 -6.37
N LEU A 24 -3.72 -3.42 -5.03
CA LEU A 24 -3.01 -2.58 -4.07
C LEU A 24 -1.49 -2.69 -4.27
N ARG A 25 -0.97 -3.91 -4.40
CA ARG A 25 0.45 -4.14 -4.72
C ARG A 25 0.86 -3.44 -6.02
N GLN A 26 0.08 -3.58 -7.09
CA GLN A 26 0.36 -2.91 -8.37
C GLN A 26 0.33 -1.39 -8.26
N ALA A 27 -0.61 -0.83 -7.47
CA ALA A 27 -0.67 0.60 -7.23
C ALA A 27 0.58 1.12 -6.52
N TYR A 28 1.09 0.38 -5.54
CA TYR A 28 2.34 0.73 -4.85
C TYR A 28 3.56 0.55 -5.73
N GLU A 29 3.61 -0.49 -6.57
CA GLU A 29 4.68 -0.64 -7.56
C GLU A 29 4.73 0.57 -8.51
N GLN A 30 3.58 1.01 -9.00
CA GLN A 30 3.51 2.22 -9.83
C GLN A 30 3.91 3.48 -9.07
N TRP A 31 3.55 3.59 -7.79
CA TRP A 31 3.95 4.72 -6.96
C TRP A 31 5.49 4.80 -6.80
N LEU A 32 6.17 3.67 -6.69
CA LEU A 32 7.64 3.60 -6.58
C LEU A 32 8.36 4.15 -7.82
N GLU A 33 7.71 4.13 -8.97
CA GLU A 33 8.24 4.62 -10.24
C GLU A 33 7.78 6.05 -10.57
N ARG A 34 6.96 6.67 -9.70
CA ARG A 34 6.42 8.01 -9.94
C ARG A 34 7.22 9.07 -9.20
N PRO A 35 7.63 10.17 -9.89
CA PRO A 35 8.32 11.26 -9.24
C PRO A 35 7.41 11.95 -8.23
N SER A 36 7.96 12.25 -7.05
CA SER A 36 7.23 12.86 -5.96
C SER A 36 7.82 14.21 -5.56
N PRO A 37 7.02 15.28 -5.44
CA PRO A 37 7.48 16.55 -4.89
C PRO A 37 8.07 16.42 -3.49
N ALA A 38 7.59 15.46 -2.69
CA ALA A 38 8.09 15.19 -1.35
C ALA A 38 9.52 14.63 -1.32
N LEU A 39 10.01 14.15 -2.47
CA LEU A 39 11.35 13.60 -2.70
C LEU A 39 12.14 14.47 -3.71
N GLY A 40 11.81 15.76 -3.83
CA GLY A 40 12.53 16.66 -4.75
C GLY A 40 12.35 16.29 -6.22
N MET A 41 11.16 15.79 -6.59
CA MET A 41 10.83 15.27 -7.93
C MET A 41 11.57 13.99 -8.33
N GLN A 42 12.28 13.33 -7.40
CA GLN A 42 12.79 11.97 -7.61
C GLN A 42 11.70 10.94 -7.32
N THR A 43 11.86 9.75 -7.89
CA THR A 43 11.07 8.56 -7.55
C THR A 43 11.50 7.97 -6.20
N PRO A 44 10.63 7.24 -5.49
CA PRO A 44 11.03 6.48 -4.31
C PRO A 44 12.22 5.53 -4.54
N LEU A 45 12.34 4.93 -5.73
CA LEU A 45 13.47 4.06 -6.08
C LEU A 45 14.79 4.83 -6.19
N GLU A 46 14.78 6.00 -6.82
CA GLU A 46 15.95 6.88 -6.91
C GLU A 46 16.35 7.43 -5.53
N ALA A 47 15.36 7.89 -4.76
CA ALA A 47 15.57 8.44 -3.42
C ALA A 47 16.16 7.42 -2.43
N ALA A 48 15.97 6.11 -2.66
CA ALA A 48 16.57 5.06 -1.85
C ALA A 48 18.10 5.01 -1.98
N SER A 49 18.62 5.40 -3.16
CA SER A 49 20.05 5.45 -3.46
C SER A 49 20.68 6.80 -3.14
N ASP A 50 19.88 7.85 -2.88
CA ASP A 50 20.33 9.19 -2.53
C ASP A 50 20.46 9.34 -0.99
N PRO A 51 21.67 9.49 -0.44
CA PRO A 51 21.88 9.62 1.01
C PRO A 51 21.17 10.83 1.64
N GLN A 52 20.91 11.89 0.86
CA GLN A 52 20.22 13.09 1.36
C GLN A 52 18.71 12.89 1.45
N LEU A 53 18.13 12.10 0.54
CA LEU A 53 16.69 11.82 0.51
C LEU A 53 16.30 10.55 1.25
N ARG A 54 17.24 9.62 1.49
CA ARG A 54 16.97 8.36 2.18
C ARG A 54 16.27 8.52 3.54
N PRO A 55 16.63 9.49 4.42
CA PRO A 55 15.88 9.73 5.65
C PRO A 55 14.44 10.14 5.39
N ARG A 56 14.21 11.02 4.40
CA ARG A 56 12.88 11.49 4.03
C ARG A 56 12.03 10.37 3.43
N LEU A 57 12.62 9.53 2.60
CA LEU A 57 11.97 8.33 2.08
C LEU A 57 11.57 7.38 3.21
N LYS A 58 12.48 7.15 4.18
CA LYS A 58 12.19 6.30 5.35
C LYS A 58 10.97 6.80 6.14
N ASP A 59 10.85 8.10 6.36
CA ASP A 59 9.69 8.67 7.06
C ASP A 59 8.37 8.44 6.30
N ILE A 60 8.41 8.50 4.96
CA ILE A 60 7.24 8.21 4.11
C ILE A 60 6.88 6.73 4.20
N LEU A 61 7.87 5.84 4.07
CA LEU A 61 7.65 4.40 4.18
C LEU A 61 7.10 4.01 5.56
N GLN A 62 7.54 4.69 6.64
CA GLN A 62 7.02 4.46 7.99
C GLN A 62 5.55 4.88 8.12
N GLN A 63 5.16 6.02 7.57
CA GLN A 63 3.76 6.47 7.57
C GLN A 63 2.86 5.50 6.78
N MET A 64 3.36 4.98 5.66
CA MET A 64 2.62 3.99 4.87
C MET A 64 2.46 2.67 5.64
N GLU A 65 3.47 2.26 6.41
CA GLU A 65 3.35 1.10 7.30
C GLU A 65 2.23 1.29 8.33
N GLU A 66 2.14 2.47 8.95
CA GLU A 66 1.11 2.78 9.94
C GLU A 66 -0.29 2.77 9.34
N ILE A 67 -0.43 3.26 8.10
CA ILE A 67 -1.69 3.23 7.34
C ILE A 67 -2.11 1.79 7.04
N GLU A 68 -1.22 0.98 6.46
CA GLU A 68 -1.50 -0.42 6.14
C GLU A 68 -1.78 -1.26 7.40
N ALA A 69 -1.05 -1.02 8.48
CA ALA A 69 -1.33 -1.64 9.77
C ALA A 69 -2.75 -1.29 10.23
N SER A 70 -3.15 -0.02 10.12
CA SER A 70 -4.50 0.42 10.51
C SER A 70 -5.60 -0.30 9.74
N PHE A 71 -5.43 -0.51 8.42
CA PHE A 71 -6.35 -1.31 7.61
C PHE A 71 -6.40 -2.77 8.08
N ALA A 72 -5.25 -3.38 8.34
CA ALA A 72 -5.17 -4.75 8.85
C ALA A 72 -5.88 -4.90 10.21
N TRP A 73 -5.72 -3.93 11.11
CA TRP A 73 -6.41 -3.88 12.41
C TRP A 73 -7.93 -3.77 12.26
N ALA A 74 -8.41 -3.05 11.24
CA ALA A 74 -9.84 -2.91 10.93
C ALA A 74 -10.45 -4.13 10.21
N GLY A 75 -9.63 -5.14 9.85
CA GLY A 75 -10.07 -6.27 9.04
C GLY A 75 -10.26 -5.93 7.55
N GLU A 76 -9.77 -4.75 7.13
CA GLU A 76 -9.76 -4.31 5.75
C GLU A 76 -8.60 -4.96 4.97
N PRO A 77 -8.72 -5.11 3.64
CA PRO A 77 -7.62 -5.62 2.82
C PRO A 77 -6.40 -4.70 2.93
N ALA A 78 -5.30 -5.24 3.45
CA ALA A 78 -4.04 -4.54 3.64
C ALA A 78 -2.89 -5.32 2.98
N LEU A 79 -1.88 -4.58 2.53
CA LEU A 79 -0.64 -5.17 2.04
C LEU A 79 0.33 -5.38 3.23
N ASP A 80 1.06 -6.50 3.24
CA ASP A 80 2.23 -6.63 4.11
C ASP A 80 3.32 -5.66 3.63
N TRP A 81 3.25 -4.43 4.15
CA TRP A 81 4.09 -3.32 3.73
C TRP A 81 5.58 -3.60 3.96
N LYS A 82 5.93 -4.21 5.10
CA LYS A 82 7.30 -4.56 5.43
C LYS A 82 7.88 -5.59 4.48
N ALA A 83 7.11 -6.63 4.15
CA ALA A 83 7.53 -7.61 3.15
C ALA A 83 7.71 -6.94 1.78
N PHE A 84 6.78 -6.07 1.39
CA PHE A 84 6.82 -5.34 0.12
C PHE A 84 8.07 -4.46 -0.01
N ILE A 85 8.34 -3.56 0.94
CA ILE A 85 9.49 -2.63 0.83
C ILE A 85 10.84 -3.35 0.92
N ARG A 86 10.92 -4.48 1.64
CA ARG A 86 12.09 -5.35 1.67
C ARG A 86 12.31 -6.04 0.32
N GLU A 87 11.25 -6.54 -0.31
CA GLU A 87 11.31 -7.11 -1.66
C GLU A 87 11.84 -6.08 -2.68
N LYS A 88 11.44 -4.80 -2.53
CA LYS A 88 11.86 -3.72 -3.43
C LYS A 88 13.22 -3.09 -3.08
N GLY A 89 13.89 -3.57 -2.03
CA GLY A 89 15.23 -3.07 -1.64
C GLY A 89 15.25 -1.64 -1.10
N LEU A 90 14.13 -1.17 -0.54
CA LEU A 90 14.00 0.19 0.00
C LEU A 90 14.45 0.32 1.47
N LEU A 91 14.69 -0.81 2.14
CA LEU A 91 15.20 -0.92 3.51
C LEU A 91 16.32 -1.96 3.60
#